data_AF-A0A1H9SBT7-F1
#
_entry.id   AF-A0A1H9SBT7-F1
#
_cell.length_a   1.000
_cell.length_b   1.000
_cell.length_c   1.000
_cell.angle_alpha   90.00
_cell.angle_beta   90.00
_cell.angle_gamma   90.00
#
_symmetry.space_group_name_H-M   'P 1'
#
loop_
_entity.id
_entity.type
_entity.pdbx_description
1 polymer ?
#
loop_
_entity_poly.entity_id
_entity_poly.type
_entity_poly.pdbx_seq_one_letter_code
_entity_poly.pdbx_strand_id
1 'polypeptide(L)'
;MRAPVRRSELLLLVFLGMVFAVSSTVVVASVTHIEKIGLTVVGLEDGAVLRAAAFRDVHISAGDPDTLERVEVLVDDAVIATRRDGDRLTLESFTPTEGDHALMARVRSTMPLIMDVVVDHEFTVDNTAPSP
;
A
#
# COMPACT_ATOMS: atom_id res chain seq x y z
N MET A 1 9.57 -41.75 24.66
CA MET A 1 8.47 -41.47 25.61
C MET A 1 7.47 -40.56 24.91
N ARG A 2 6.23 -41.01 24.67
CA ARG A 2 5.16 -40.15 24.10
C ARG A 2 4.26 -39.74 25.27
N ALA A 3 4.25 -38.45 25.59
CA ALA A 3 3.40 -37.91 26.66
C ALA A 3 1.92 -38.03 26.24
N PRO A 4 1.01 -38.43 27.16
CA PRO A 4 -0.42 -38.43 26.88
C PRO A 4 -0.92 -36.99 26.79
N VAL A 5 -1.36 -36.58 25.60
CA VAL A 5 -1.94 -35.25 25.35
C VAL A 5 -3.15 -35.07 26.26
N ARG A 6 -3.13 -34.02 27.10
CA ARG A 6 -4.23 -33.75 28.04
C ARG A 6 -5.40 -33.10 27.29
N ARG A 7 -6.64 -33.34 27.72
CA ARG A 7 -7.84 -32.73 27.10
C ARG A 7 -7.75 -31.20 26.98
N SER A 8 -7.08 -30.55 27.92
CA SER A 8 -6.81 -29.10 27.91
C SER A 8 -5.88 -28.66 26.78
N GLU A 9 -4.91 -29.49 26.41
CA GLU A 9 -3.96 -29.25 25.33
C GLU A 9 -4.64 -29.39 23.95
N LEU A 10 -5.57 -30.34 23.84
CA LEU A 10 -6.39 -30.52 22.64
C LEU A 10 -7.32 -29.32 22.40
N LEU A 11 -7.93 -28.77 23.46
CA LEU A 11 -8.72 -27.54 23.37
C LEU A 11 -7.88 -26.33 22.97
N LEU A 12 -6.66 -26.21 23.51
CA LEU A 12 -5.75 -25.12 23.17
C LEU A 12 -5.29 -25.19 21.70
N LEU A 13 -5.04 -26.39 21.17
CA LEU A 13 -4.69 -26.59 19.76
C LEU A 13 -5.87 -26.25 18.83
N VAL A 14 -7.10 -26.61 19.19
CA VAL A 14 -8.28 -26.24 18.41
C VAL A 14 -8.51 -24.73 18.43
N PHE A 15 -8.36 -24.09 19.60
CA PHE A 15 -8.45 -22.65 19.72
C PHE A 15 -7.38 -21.94 18.89
N LEU A 16 -6.13 -22.38 18.98
CA LEU A 16 -5.01 -21.83 18.20
C LEU A 16 -5.23 -22.02 16.69
N GLY A 17 -5.70 -23.18 16.26
CA GLY A 17 -6.04 -23.44 14.86
C GLY A 17 -7.18 -22.55 14.35
N MET A 18 -8.19 -22.29 15.19
CA MET A 18 -9.29 -21.39 14.86
C MET A 18 -8.80 -19.94 14.76
N VAL A 19 -7.99 -19.47 15.72
CA VAL A 19 -7.36 -18.13 15.66
C VAL A 19 -6.52 -18.00 14.39
N PHE A 20 -5.71 -19.01 14.06
CA PHE A 20 -4.87 -19.01 12.87
C PHE A 20 -5.69 -19.01 11.57
N ALA A 21 -6.79 -19.78 11.50
CA ALA A 21 -7.67 -19.80 10.33
C ALA A 21 -8.39 -18.45 10.15
N VAL A 22 -8.86 -17.84 11.24
CA VAL A 22 -9.49 -16.51 11.21
C VAL A 22 -8.46 -15.43 10.84
N SER A 23 -7.25 -15.46 11.41
CA SER A 23 -6.21 -14.49 11.06
C SER A 23 -5.74 -14.66 9.61
N SER A 24 -5.58 -15.90 9.14
CA SER A 24 -5.17 -16.18 7.75
C SER A 24 -6.22 -15.73 6.73
N THR A 25 -7.51 -15.91 7.04
CA THR A 25 -8.59 -15.44 6.16
C THR A 25 -8.70 -13.92 6.13
N VAL A 26 -8.44 -13.22 7.24
CA VAL A 26 -8.39 -11.75 7.29
C VAL A 26 -7.24 -11.19 6.43
N VAL A 27 -6.05 -11.80 6.48
CA VAL A 27 -4.91 -11.37 5.65
C VAL A 27 -5.19 -11.58 4.16
N VAL A 28 -5.76 -12.73 3.77
CA VAL A 28 -6.09 -13.03 2.36
C VAL A 28 -7.24 -12.15 1.82
N ALA A 29 -8.21 -11.80 2.65
CA ALA A 29 -9.27 -10.85 2.28
C ALA A 29 -8.72 -9.43 2.04
N SER A 30 -7.64 -9.05 2.71
CA SER A 30 -6.98 -7.76 2.54
C SER A 30 -6.27 -7.66 1.17
N VAL A 31 -5.64 -8.74 0.72
CA VAL A 31 -4.95 -8.78 -0.60
C VAL A 31 -5.95 -8.77 -1.77
N THR A 32 -7.13 -9.37 -1.60
CA THR A 32 -8.15 -9.46 -2.67
C THR A 32 -8.96 -8.16 -2.87
N HIS A 33 -8.90 -7.19 -1.95
CA HIS A 33 -9.53 -5.87 -2.17
C HIS A 33 -8.69 -4.95 -3.06
N ILE A 34 -7.37 -5.14 -3.09
CA ILE A 34 -6.44 -4.41 -3.98
C ILE A 34 -6.77 -4.71 -5.45
N GLU A 35 -7.17 -5.95 -5.75
CA GLU A 35 -7.49 -6.40 -7.10
C GLU A 35 -8.79 -5.79 -7.67
N LYS A 36 -9.71 -5.29 -6.82
CA LYS A 36 -11.04 -4.81 -7.27
C LYS A 36 -11.12 -3.33 -7.61
N ILE A 37 -10.21 -2.50 -7.10
CA ILE A 37 -10.11 -1.07 -7.47
C ILE A 37 -9.02 -0.86 -8.53
N GLY A 38 -8.07 -1.79 -8.64
CA GLY A 38 -6.95 -1.68 -9.59
C GLY A 38 -6.14 -0.41 -9.36
N LEU A 39 -6.03 0.03 -8.09
CA LEU A 39 -5.19 1.16 -7.73
C LEU A 39 -3.74 0.72 -7.84
N THR A 40 -2.96 1.48 -8.60
CA THR A 40 -1.55 1.16 -8.87
C THR A 40 -0.75 2.45 -8.88
N VAL A 41 0.42 2.41 -8.26
CA VAL A 41 1.44 3.46 -8.43
C VAL A 41 2.39 2.99 -9.52
N VAL A 42 2.58 3.81 -10.54
CA VAL A 42 3.43 3.54 -11.69
C VAL A 42 4.66 4.44 -11.61
N GLY A 43 5.83 3.88 -11.87
CA GLY A 43 7.11 4.59 -11.79
C GLY A 43 7.75 4.61 -10.40
N LEU A 44 7.13 3.94 -9.42
CA LEU A 44 7.64 3.76 -8.07
C LEU A 44 7.51 2.27 -7.70
N GLU A 45 8.64 1.58 -7.61
CA GLU A 45 8.69 0.20 -7.10
C GLU A 45 8.97 0.23 -5.60
N ASP A 46 8.53 -0.79 -4.88
CA ASP A 46 8.79 -0.91 -3.45
C ASP A 46 10.28 -1.13 -3.18
N GLY A 47 10.87 -0.33 -2.30
CA GLY A 47 12.31 -0.27 -2.03
C GLY A 47 13.14 0.41 -3.13
N ALA A 48 12.52 1.13 -4.06
CA ALA A 48 13.25 1.77 -5.15
C ALA A 48 14.14 2.92 -4.67
N VAL A 49 15.34 3.04 -5.25
CA VAL A 49 16.22 4.19 -5.06
C VAL A 49 16.08 5.11 -6.28
N LEU A 50 15.53 6.29 -6.07
CA LEU A 50 15.18 7.24 -7.12
C LEU A 50 15.88 8.58 -6.91
N ARG A 51 16.06 9.32 -8.01
CA ARG A 51 16.42 10.74 -7.92
C ARG A 51 15.17 11.58 -7.72
N ALA A 52 15.29 12.75 -7.09
CA ALA A 52 14.16 13.67 -6.94
C ALA A 52 13.50 14.04 -8.29
N ALA A 53 14.27 14.06 -9.38
CA ALA A 53 13.74 14.33 -10.72
C ALA A 53 12.87 13.20 -11.30
N ALA A 54 13.05 11.95 -10.86
CA ALA A 54 12.30 10.80 -11.36
C ALA A 54 10.82 10.80 -10.91
N PHE A 55 10.48 11.59 -9.87
CA PHE A 55 9.11 11.74 -9.38
C PHE A 55 8.18 12.41 -10.39
N ARG A 56 8.71 13.02 -11.45
CA ARG A 56 7.90 13.54 -12.56
C ARG A 56 7.20 12.44 -13.37
N ASP A 57 7.77 11.24 -13.36
CA ASP A 57 7.24 10.09 -14.09
C ASP A 57 6.36 9.20 -13.19
N VAL A 58 6.35 9.47 -11.88
CA VAL A 58 5.51 8.77 -10.91
C VAL A 58 4.06 9.24 -11.03
N HIS A 59 3.15 8.30 -11.25
CA HIS A 59 1.72 8.58 -11.35
C HIS A 59 0.89 7.44 -10.76
N ILE A 60 -0.33 7.77 -10.36
CA ILE A 60 -1.28 6.82 -9.78
C ILE A 60 -2.37 6.56 -10.81
N SER A 61 -2.62 5.28 -11.11
CA SER A 61 -3.71 4.80 -11.96
C SER A 61 -4.73 4.03 -11.13
N ALA A 62 -5.97 3.98 -11.59
CA ALA A 62 -7.02 3.13 -11.03
C ALA A 62 -7.68 2.34 -12.16
N GLY A 63 -8.18 1.14 -11.87
CA GLY A 63 -8.92 0.32 -12.84
C GLY A 63 -10.23 0.99 -13.29
N ASP A 64 -10.80 1.85 -12.43
CA ASP A 64 -11.91 2.74 -12.73
C ASP A 64 -11.47 4.21 -12.58
N PRO A 65 -11.45 5.01 -13.67
CA PRO A 65 -11.05 6.42 -13.64
C PRO A 65 -11.86 7.29 -12.67
N ASP A 66 -13.13 6.97 -12.42
CA ASP A 66 -13.97 7.75 -11.49
C ASP A 66 -13.52 7.59 -10.04
N THR A 67 -12.76 6.54 -9.74
CA THR A 67 -12.21 6.32 -8.40
C THR A 67 -11.05 7.28 -8.08
N LEU A 68 -10.37 7.84 -9.09
CA LEU A 68 -9.27 8.79 -8.91
C LEU A 68 -9.71 10.05 -8.15
N GLU A 69 -10.97 10.46 -8.23
CA GLU A 69 -11.49 11.63 -7.49
C GLU A 69 -11.49 11.44 -5.98
N ARG A 70 -11.42 10.19 -5.52
CA ARG A 70 -11.43 9.81 -4.11
C ARG A 70 -10.07 9.33 -3.61
N VAL A 71 -9.06 9.35 -4.49
CA VAL A 71 -7.70 8.98 -4.12
C VAL A 71 -7.06 10.14 -3.36
N GLU A 72 -6.58 9.84 -2.17
CA GLU A 72 -5.74 10.70 -1.38
C GLU A 72 -4.32 10.12 -1.38
N VAL A 73 -3.34 10.94 -1.75
CA VAL A 73 -1.94 10.53 -1.77
C VAL A 73 -1.22 11.21 -0.62
N LEU A 74 -0.52 10.41 0.17
CA LEU A 74 0.30 10.86 1.27
C LEU A 74 1.76 10.46 1.02
N VAL A 75 2.68 11.30 1.47
CA VAL A 75 4.09 10.95 1.59
C VAL A 75 4.54 11.29 3.01
N ASP A 76 5.11 10.32 3.72
CA ASP A 76 5.51 10.44 5.13
C ASP A 76 4.37 10.99 6.01
N ASP A 77 3.18 10.43 5.84
CA ASP A 77 1.92 10.85 6.48
C ASP A 77 1.44 12.28 6.13
N ALA A 78 2.11 13.00 5.23
CA ALA A 78 1.69 14.31 4.76
C ALA A 78 0.89 14.20 3.44
N VAL A 79 -0.30 14.81 3.39
CA VAL A 79 -1.12 14.83 2.17
C VAL A 79 -0.44 15.69 1.10
N ILE A 80 -0.21 15.09 -0.08
CA ILE A 80 0.41 15.75 -1.23
C ILE A 80 -0.68 16.16 -2.23
N ALA A 81 -0.52 17.34 -2.81
CA ALA A 81 -1.39 17.81 -3.89
C ALA A 81 -1.21 16.95 -5.14
N THR A 82 -2.31 16.44 -5.68
CA THR A 82 -2.34 15.69 -6.92
C THR A 82 -3.11 16.44 -7.99
N ARG A 83 -2.69 16.23 -9.23
CA ARG A 83 -3.36 16.76 -10.42
C ARG A 83 -3.81 15.62 -11.31
N ARG A 84 -5.07 15.64 -11.71
CA ARG A 84 -5.61 14.71 -12.69
C ARG A 84 -5.15 15.08 -14.09
N ASP A 85 -4.56 14.10 -14.78
CA ASP A 85 -4.16 14.15 -16.18
C ASP A 85 -4.81 12.98 -16.91
N GLY A 86 -6.06 13.15 -17.36
CA GLY A 86 -6.84 12.08 -17.97
C GLY A 86 -7.23 10.97 -16.98
N ASP A 87 -6.71 9.77 -17.23
CA ASP A 87 -6.94 8.53 -16.48
C ASP A 87 -5.87 8.24 -15.41
N ARG A 88 -5.05 9.24 -15.10
CA ARG A 88 -4.01 9.16 -14.07
C ARG A 88 -4.00 10.40 -13.17
N LEU A 89 -3.48 10.21 -11.95
CA LEU A 89 -3.13 11.27 -11.03
C LEU A 89 -1.61 11.44 -11.01
N THR A 90 -1.18 12.68 -11.14
CA THR A 90 0.23 13.08 -11.07
C THR A 90 0.47 13.84 -9.77
N LEU A 91 1.67 13.69 -9.21
CA LEU A 91 2.10 14.41 -8.00
C LEU A 91 2.48 15.83 -8.41
N GLU A 92 1.66 16.83 -8.05
CA GLU A 92 1.91 18.20 -8.47
C GLU A 92 2.98 18.85 -7.59
N SER A 93 4.08 19.29 -8.22
CA SER A 93 5.19 20.00 -7.56
C SER A 93 5.84 19.24 -6.39
N PHE A 94 5.64 17.92 -6.31
CA PHE A 94 6.27 17.09 -5.28
C PHE A 94 7.79 17.06 -5.50
N THR A 95 8.51 17.54 -4.49
CA THR A 95 9.97 17.58 -4.49
C THR A 95 10.44 16.92 -3.19
N PRO A 96 10.67 15.59 -3.20
CA PRO A 96 11.10 14.91 -1.99
C PRO A 96 12.51 15.34 -1.59
N THR A 97 12.77 15.35 -0.29
CA THR A 97 14.12 15.52 0.25
C THR A 97 14.95 14.26 -0.01
N GLU A 98 16.25 14.31 0.24
CA GLU A 98 17.07 13.09 0.27
C GLU A 98 16.76 12.26 1.51
N GLY A 99 16.81 10.94 1.36
CA GLY A 99 16.56 9.98 2.44
C GLY A 99 15.45 8.99 2.13
N ASP A 100 15.04 8.25 3.16
CA ASP A 100 13.98 7.25 3.07
C ASP A 100 12.61 7.89 3.26
N HIS A 101 11.66 7.44 2.44
CA HIS A 101 10.32 7.99 2.33
C HIS A 101 9.30 6.88 2.11
N ALA A 102 8.05 7.13 2.50
CA ALA A 102 6.93 6.23 2.24
C ALA A 102 5.81 6.96 1.49
N LEU A 103 5.43 6.46 0.32
CA LEU A 103 4.26 6.93 -0.42
C LEU A 103 3.07 6.02 -0.16
N MET A 104 1.95 6.60 0.24
CA MET A 104 0.70 5.90 0.44
C MET A 104 -0.39 6.51 -0.44
N ALA A 105 -0.94 5.72 -1.37
CA ALA A 105 -2.15 6.06 -2.10
C ALA A 105 -3.34 5.33 -1.47
N ARG A 106 -4.33 6.08 -0.97
CA ARG A 106 -5.55 5.50 -0.39
C ARG A 106 -6.80 5.98 -1.09
N VAL A 107 -7.75 5.07 -1.30
CA VAL A 107 -9.11 5.40 -1.73
C VAL A 107 -10.01 5.28 -0.52
N ARG A 108 -10.60 6.41 -0.10
CA ARG A 108 -11.59 6.39 0.98
C ARG A 108 -12.89 5.74 0.51
N SER A 109 -13.30 4.69 1.22
CA SER A 109 -14.59 4.06 0.99
C SER A 109 -15.72 4.97 1.49
N THR A 110 -16.79 5.08 0.71
CA THR A 110 -18.02 5.79 1.11
C THR A 110 -18.97 4.89 1.91
N MET A 111 -18.66 3.60 2.05
CA MET A 111 -19.47 2.62 2.75
C MET A 111 -18.86 2.28 4.13
N PRO A 112 -19.61 2.41 5.24
CA PRO A 112 -19.08 2.32 6.61
C PRO A 112 -18.57 0.93 7.04
N LEU A 113 -18.72 -0.11 6.20
CA LEU A 113 -18.28 -1.49 6.48
C LEU A 113 -17.22 -1.99 5.50
N ILE A 114 -16.79 -1.16 4.55
CA ILE A 114 -15.76 -1.51 3.57
C ILE A 114 -14.47 -0.82 3.96
N MET A 115 -13.39 -1.60 4.09
CA MET A 115 -12.05 -1.10 4.35
C MET A 115 -11.60 -0.17 3.21
N ASP A 116 -10.86 0.87 3.55
CA ASP A 116 -10.20 1.70 2.55
C ASP A 116 -9.20 0.84 1.76
N VAL A 117 -9.11 1.09 0.46
CA VAL A 117 -8.06 0.47 -0.36
C VAL A 117 -6.82 1.32 -0.25
N VAL A 118 -5.73 0.70 0.18
CA VAL A 118 -4.46 1.36 0.44
C VAL A 118 -3.38 0.64 -0.36
N VAL A 119 -2.52 1.41 -1.02
CA VAL A 119 -1.30 0.96 -1.66
C VAL A 119 -0.16 1.77 -1.09
N ASP A 120 0.82 1.09 -0.53
CA ASP A 120 2.02 1.63 0.09
C ASP A 120 3.27 1.23 -0.70
N HIS A 121 4.20 2.17 -0.81
CA HIS A 121 5.52 1.95 -1.40
C HIS A 121 6.58 2.69 -0.58
N GLU A 122 7.58 1.96 -0.12
CA GLU A 122 8.78 2.55 0.47
C GLU A 122 9.77 2.89 -0.64
N PHE A 123 10.47 4.03 -0.52
CA PHE A 123 11.49 4.43 -1.49
C PHE A 123 12.56 5.30 -0.85
N THR A 124 13.74 5.32 -1.46
CA THR A 124 14.85 6.17 -1.04
C THR A 124 15.14 7.19 -2.13
N VAL A 125 15.30 8.45 -1.73
CA VAL A 125 15.76 9.52 -2.62
C VAL A 125 17.24 9.75 -2.45
N ASP A 126 17.98 9.50 -3.52
CA ASP A 126 19.43 9.67 -3.57
C ASP A 126 19.79 10.54 -4.79
N ASN A 127 20.18 11.80 -4.55
CA ASN A 127 20.68 12.68 -5.63
C ASN A 127 22.21 12.64 -5.75
N THR A 128 22.88 11.67 -5.14
CA THR A 128 24.29 11.46 -5.43
C THR A 128 24.47 11.23 -6.93
N ALA A 129 25.41 11.96 -7.51
CA ALA A 129 25.78 11.78 -8.90
C ALA A 129 26.24 10.32 -9.08
N PRO A 130 25.86 9.64 -10.17
CA PRO A 130 26.32 8.29 -10.39
C PRO A 130 27.85 8.31 -10.44
N SER A 131 28.50 7.46 -9.64
CA SER A 131 29.96 7.32 -9.73
C SER A 131 30.31 6.83 -11.14
N PRO A 132 31.27 7.48 -11.84
CA PRO A 132 31.76 7.03 -13.14
C PRO A 132 32.46 5.67 -13.07
#